data_AF-A0A929UCW7-F1
#
_entry.id   AF-A0A929UCW7-F1
#
_cell.length_a   1.000
_cell.length_b   1.000
_cell.length_c   1.000
_cell.angle_alpha   90.00
_cell.angle_beta   90.00
_cell.angle_gamma   90.00
#
_symmetry.space_group_name_H-M   'P 1'
#
loop_
_entity.id
_entity.type
_entity.pdbx_description
1 polymer ?
#
loop_
_entity_poly.entity_id
_entity_poly.type
_entity_poly.pdbx_seq_one_letter_code
_entity_poly.pdbx_strand_id
1 'polypeptide(L)'
;MSKGFAEVFPTLKLTEPIRELMNQTVVDQVTATKKQDLIRIYLHSPNLIAKSDLYRVEDAIRKQLFPGVSLSVRIRERFVLSSQYTPENLLDSYKDSILLELKSHNPVLYTVFKNAEISFSNEKVVVSLEEGILGHSYSKELCLILDRILNERCGLSCAIETNYVQREKAEPVAEDSWEKKRKEVRDRQERAAKEAQESAEGESTEAKRKD
;
A
#
# COMPACT_ATOMS: atom_id res chain seq x y z
N MET A 1 13.85 24.84 -16.92
CA MET A 1 14.76 25.08 -15.78
C MET A 1 14.20 24.32 -14.61
N SER A 2 14.92 23.29 -14.17
CA SER A 2 14.58 22.54 -12.96
C SER A 2 14.85 23.40 -11.73
N LYS A 3 14.00 23.29 -10.70
CA LYS A 3 14.13 24.04 -9.43
C LYS A 3 13.95 23.12 -8.25
N GLY A 4 14.56 23.46 -7.11
CA GLY A 4 14.33 22.72 -5.87
C GLY A 4 12.85 22.77 -5.46
N PHE A 5 12.34 21.70 -4.86
CA PHE A 5 10.93 21.65 -4.47
C PHE A 5 10.51 22.81 -3.55
N ALA A 6 11.37 23.17 -2.59
CA ALA A 6 11.13 24.28 -1.67
C ALA A 6 11.09 25.65 -2.39
N GLU A 7 11.77 25.81 -3.52
CA GLU A 7 11.71 27.04 -4.31
C GLU A 7 10.41 27.14 -5.12
N VAL A 8 9.88 25.99 -5.57
CA VAL A 8 8.61 25.92 -6.30
C VAL A 8 7.42 26.10 -5.35
N PHE A 9 7.54 25.59 -4.12
CA PHE A 9 6.48 25.61 -3.10
C PHE A 9 6.96 26.23 -1.77
N PRO A 10 7.36 27.51 -1.75
CA PRO A 10 8.03 28.13 -0.59
C PRO A 10 7.13 28.30 0.63
N THR A 11 5.82 28.40 0.43
CA THR A 11 4.83 28.57 1.49
C THR A 11 4.20 27.27 1.97
N LEU A 12 4.54 26.14 1.33
CA LEU A 12 3.95 24.84 1.64
C LEU A 12 4.49 24.31 2.96
N LYS A 13 3.58 24.05 3.90
CA LYS A 13 3.93 23.48 5.21
C LYS A 13 3.77 21.97 5.16
N LEU A 14 4.87 21.26 5.39
CA LEU A 14 4.93 19.79 5.50
C LEU A 14 5.43 19.41 6.91
N THR A 15 5.21 18.16 7.32
CA THR A 15 5.84 17.62 8.52
C THR A 15 7.35 17.51 8.30
N GLU A 16 8.16 17.72 9.34
CA GLU A 16 9.63 17.72 9.22
C GLU A 16 10.22 16.52 8.46
N PRO A 17 9.84 15.24 8.71
CA PRO A 17 10.42 14.12 7.95
C PRO A 17 10.11 14.18 6.44
N ILE A 18 8.89 14.59 6.07
CA ILE A 18 8.50 14.71 4.66
C ILE A 18 9.19 15.92 4.03
N ARG A 19 9.32 17.02 4.78
CA ARG A 19 9.99 18.24 4.34
C ARG A 19 11.46 17.98 4.03
N GLU A 20 12.18 17.27 4.90
CA GLU A 20 13.58 16.90 4.67
C GLU A 20 13.75 16.08 3.39
N LEU A 21 12.88 15.08 3.17
CA LEU A 21 12.86 14.31 1.93
C LEU A 21 12.60 15.22 0.72
N MET A 22 11.57 16.07 0.77
CA MET A 22 11.22 16.96 -0.34
C MET A 22 12.32 18.00 -0.63
N ASN A 23 13.08 18.45 0.37
CA ASN A 23 14.18 19.41 0.15
C ASN A 23 15.29 18.85 -0.74
N GLN A 24 15.44 17.53 -0.81
CA GLN A 24 16.40 16.85 -1.67
C GLN A 24 15.87 16.58 -3.08
N THR A 25 14.61 16.95 -3.34
CA THR A 25 13.94 16.72 -4.63
C THR A 25 13.92 17.95 -5.50
N VAL A 26 13.85 17.70 -6.80
CA VAL A 26 13.86 18.73 -7.83
C VAL A 26 12.62 18.57 -8.69
N VAL A 27 11.96 19.70 -8.96
CA VAL A 27 10.79 19.78 -9.82
C VAL A 27 11.23 20.17 -11.22
N ASP A 28 10.96 19.29 -12.18
CA ASP A 28 11.28 19.51 -13.59
C ASP A 28 10.28 20.45 -14.25
N GLN A 29 9.00 20.21 -13.96
CA GLN A 29 7.89 20.97 -14.54
C GLN A 29 6.62 20.79 -13.73
N VAL A 30 5.79 21.83 -13.75
CA VAL A 30 4.42 21.82 -13.24
C VAL A 30 3.50 22.13 -14.40
N THR A 31 2.54 21.24 -14.66
CA THR A 31 1.59 21.38 -15.76
C THR A 31 0.17 21.33 -15.22
N ALA A 32 -0.75 21.99 -15.90
CA ALA A 32 -2.18 21.91 -15.61
C ALA A 32 -2.94 21.45 -16.86
N THR A 33 -4.03 20.73 -16.67
CA THR A 33 -4.97 20.42 -17.76
C THR A 33 -5.63 21.68 -18.30
N LYS A 34 -6.15 21.63 -19.54
CA LYS A 34 -6.87 22.77 -20.14
C LYS A 34 -8.08 23.23 -19.30
N LYS A 35 -8.74 22.28 -18.62
CA LYS A 35 -9.87 22.54 -17.71
C LYS A 35 -9.43 22.99 -16.31
N GLN A 36 -8.13 23.00 -16.03
CA GLN A 36 -7.53 23.36 -14.73
C GLN A 36 -8.04 22.52 -13.54
N ASP A 37 -8.53 21.32 -13.82
CA ASP A 37 -9.03 20.35 -12.84
C ASP A 37 -7.95 19.38 -12.33
N LEU A 38 -6.78 19.36 -12.98
CA LEU A 38 -5.66 18.51 -12.61
C LEU A 38 -4.31 19.23 -12.81
N ILE A 39 -3.53 19.32 -11.74
CA ILE A 39 -2.13 19.73 -11.75
C ILE A 39 -1.25 18.49 -11.69
N ARG A 40 -0.27 18.41 -12.60
CA ARG A 40 0.79 17.39 -12.59
C ARG A 40 2.13 18.02 -12.28
N ILE A 41 2.78 17.52 -11.23
CA ILE A 41 4.11 17.93 -10.79
C ILE A 41 5.07 16.81 -11.17
N TYR A 42 6.02 17.08 -12.04
CA TYR A 42 7.06 16.13 -12.41
C TYR A 42 8.27 16.37 -11.51
N LEU A 43 8.66 15.33 -10.80
CA LEU A 43 9.63 15.37 -9.71
C LEU A 43 10.70 14.33 -9.97
N HIS A 44 11.97 14.67 -9.71
CA HIS A 44 13.01 13.67 -9.54
C HIS A 44 13.69 13.78 -8.18
N SER A 45 14.12 12.63 -7.65
CA SER A 45 14.72 12.50 -6.33
C SER A 45 15.88 11.51 -6.37
N PRO A 46 17.00 11.77 -5.67
CA PRO A 46 18.08 10.80 -5.50
C PRO A 46 17.71 9.66 -4.54
N ASN A 47 16.68 9.86 -3.69
CA ASN A 47 16.25 8.91 -2.68
C ASN A 47 14.84 8.40 -2.96
N LEU A 48 14.56 7.14 -2.59
CA LEU A 48 13.21 6.60 -2.61
C LEU A 48 12.31 7.39 -1.66
N ILE A 49 11.10 7.72 -2.13
CA ILE A 49 10.08 8.39 -1.34
C ILE A 49 8.85 7.51 -1.32
N ALA A 50 8.40 7.12 -0.13
CA ALA A 50 7.23 6.29 0.03
C ALA A 50 6.00 6.91 -0.64
N LYS A 51 5.19 6.09 -1.32
CA LYS A 51 4.02 6.60 -2.07
C LYS A 51 2.99 7.25 -1.16
N SER A 52 2.89 6.79 0.09
CA SER A 52 2.08 7.40 1.15
C SER A 52 2.47 8.85 1.42
N ASP A 53 3.77 9.15 1.46
CA ASP A 53 4.26 10.51 1.70
C ASP A 53 4.05 11.40 0.47
N LEU A 54 4.23 10.88 -0.74
CA LEU A 54 3.85 11.61 -1.96
C LEU A 54 2.37 11.98 -1.98
N TYR A 55 1.47 11.08 -1.57
CA TYR A 55 0.04 11.41 -1.44
C TYR A 55 -0.24 12.46 -0.36
N ARG A 56 0.51 12.46 0.75
CA ARG A 56 0.40 13.52 1.76
C ARG A 56 0.86 14.87 1.20
N VAL A 57 1.91 14.90 0.40
CA VAL A 57 2.37 16.12 -0.28
C VAL A 57 1.35 16.60 -1.30
N GLU A 58 0.79 15.71 -2.13
CA GLU A 58 -0.31 16.05 -3.06
C GLU A 58 -1.50 16.70 -2.34
N ASP A 59 -1.93 16.10 -1.22
CA ASP A 59 -3.04 16.60 -0.42
C ASP A 59 -2.70 17.94 0.26
N ALA A 60 -1.48 18.10 0.77
CA ALA A 60 -1.01 19.35 1.35
C ALA A 60 -0.99 20.49 0.32
N ILE A 61 -0.48 20.25 -0.89
CA ILE A 61 -0.48 21.22 -1.99
C ILE A 61 -1.90 21.61 -2.36
N ARG A 62 -2.78 20.62 -2.55
CA ARG A 62 -4.19 20.86 -2.86
C ARG A 62 -4.86 21.74 -1.79
N LYS A 63 -4.72 21.38 -0.51
CA LYS A 63 -5.40 22.05 0.60
C LYS A 63 -4.86 23.46 0.89
N GLN A 64 -3.55 23.65 0.84
CA GLN A 64 -2.93 24.91 1.25
C GLN A 64 -2.83 25.93 0.13
N LEU A 65 -2.56 25.49 -1.11
CA LEU A 65 -2.37 26.40 -2.24
C LEU A 65 -3.64 26.60 -3.08
N PHE A 66 -4.57 25.65 -3.04
CA PHE A 66 -5.81 25.72 -3.82
C PHE A 66 -7.08 25.50 -2.96
N PRO A 67 -7.25 26.26 -1.86
CA PRO A 67 -8.41 26.13 -1.00
C PRO A 67 -9.71 26.46 -1.76
N GLY A 68 -10.72 25.61 -1.61
CA GLY A 68 -12.04 25.82 -2.24
C GLY A 68 -12.12 25.55 -3.74
N VAL A 69 -11.02 25.13 -4.38
CA VAL A 69 -10.99 24.78 -5.80
C VAL A 69 -11.17 23.26 -5.98
N SER A 70 -12.08 22.86 -6.86
CA SER A 70 -12.25 21.45 -7.24
C SER A 70 -11.14 21.04 -8.22
N LEU A 71 -9.98 20.72 -7.67
CA LEU A 71 -8.75 20.38 -8.36
C LEU A 71 -8.12 19.13 -7.73
N SER A 72 -7.51 18.30 -8.57
CA SER A 72 -6.61 17.22 -8.16
C SER A 72 -5.14 17.60 -8.38
N VAL A 73 -4.27 17.25 -7.44
CA VAL A 73 -2.81 17.39 -7.59
C VAL A 73 -2.23 16.00 -7.69
N ARG A 74 -1.37 15.75 -8.68
CA ARG A 74 -0.67 14.48 -8.86
C ARG A 74 0.81 14.68 -9.08
N ILE A 75 1.62 13.96 -8.31
CA ILE A 75 3.07 13.91 -8.46
C ILE A 75 3.43 12.74 -9.38
N ARG A 76 4.31 13.02 -10.33
CA ARG A 76 4.96 12.07 -11.23
C ARG A 76 6.44 12.04 -10.86
N GLU A 77 6.78 11.10 -10.01
CA GLU A 77 8.13 10.92 -9.50
C GLU A 77 9.00 10.08 -10.45
N ARG A 78 10.29 10.38 -10.47
CA ARG A 78 11.38 9.55 -10.99
C ARG A 78 12.49 9.53 -9.95
N PHE A 79 13.13 8.39 -9.77
CA PHE A 79 14.25 8.23 -8.85
C PHE A 79 15.56 8.06 -9.61
N VAL A 80 16.58 8.81 -9.21
CA VAL A 80 17.95 8.66 -9.69
C VAL A 80 18.75 7.99 -8.59
N LEU A 81 18.51 6.69 -8.44
CA LEU A 81 19.02 5.90 -7.32
C LEU A 81 20.51 5.56 -7.52
N SER A 82 21.20 5.30 -6.41
CA SER A 82 22.57 4.78 -6.47
C SER A 82 22.60 3.40 -7.11
N SER A 83 23.74 3.02 -7.69
CA SER A 83 23.96 1.70 -8.29
C SER A 83 23.94 0.53 -7.30
N GLN A 84 23.75 0.81 -6.01
CA GLN A 84 23.64 -0.20 -4.95
C GLN A 84 22.24 -0.82 -4.89
N TYR A 85 21.23 -0.18 -5.50
CA TYR A 85 19.89 -0.73 -5.56
C TYR A 85 19.81 -1.89 -6.55
N THR A 86 19.57 -3.09 -6.00
CA THR A 86 19.15 -4.25 -6.77
C THR A 86 17.62 -4.30 -6.84
N PRO A 87 17.02 -5.02 -7.81
CA PRO A 87 15.58 -5.24 -7.84
C PRO A 87 15.04 -5.82 -6.53
N GLU A 88 15.81 -6.70 -5.87
CA GLU A 88 15.46 -7.32 -4.60
C GLU A 88 15.31 -6.29 -3.47
N ASN A 89 16.37 -5.54 -3.17
CA ASN A 89 16.34 -4.56 -2.07
C ASN A 89 15.38 -3.40 -2.36
N LEU A 90 15.24 -3.01 -3.63
CA LEU A 90 14.27 -1.99 -4.01
C LEU A 90 12.85 -2.49 -3.79
N LEU A 91 12.55 -3.72 -4.21
CA LEU A 91 11.21 -4.26 -4.03
C LEU A 91 10.88 -4.45 -2.56
N ASP A 92 11.83 -4.90 -1.74
CA ASP A 92 11.64 -5.07 -0.29
C ASP A 92 11.34 -3.73 0.40
N SER A 93 12.18 -2.72 0.16
CA SER A 93 12.00 -1.38 0.75
C SER A 93 10.79 -0.60 0.20
N TYR A 94 10.37 -0.88 -1.04
CA TYR A 94 9.32 -0.15 -1.73
C TYR A 94 8.01 -0.93 -1.91
N LYS A 95 7.91 -2.15 -1.38
CA LYS A 95 6.76 -3.06 -1.54
C LYS A 95 5.44 -2.42 -1.16
N ASP A 96 5.41 -1.75 -0.01
CA ASP A 96 4.21 -1.10 0.51
C ASP A 96 3.74 0.05 -0.38
N SER A 97 4.69 0.77 -0.98
CA SER A 97 4.39 1.84 -1.94
C SER A 97 3.76 1.29 -3.22
N ILE A 98 4.29 0.17 -3.73
CA ILE A 98 3.73 -0.54 -4.89
C ILE A 98 2.33 -1.06 -4.57
N LEU A 99 2.16 -1.73 -3.43
CA LEU A 99 0.85 -2.22 -2.98
C LEU A 99 -0.18 -1.09 -2.86
N LEU A 100 0.21 0.05 -2.30
CA LEU A 100 -0.67 1.22 -2.18
C LEU A 100 -1.09 1.76 -3.56
N GLU A 101 -0.18 1.83 -4.52
CA GLU A 101 -0.45 2.25 -5.90
C GLU A 101 -1.38 1.25 -6.60
N LEU A 102 -1.09 -0.04 -6.52
CA LEU A 102 -1.92 -1.10 -7.09
C LEU A 102 -3.34 -1.06 -6.52
N LYS A 103 -3.49 -0.89 -5.19
CA LYS A 103 -4.80 -0.80 -4.55
C LYS A 103 -5.61 0.39 -5.04
N SER A 104 -4.95 1.51 -5.29
CA SER A 104 -5.58 2.74 -5.80
C SER A 104 -5.96 2.62 -7.28
N HIS A 105 -5.19 1.84 -8.05
CA HIS A 105 -5.44 1.57 -9.47
C HIS A 105 -6.55 0.53 -9.67
N ASN A 106 -6.38 -0.65 -9.09
CA ASN A 106 -7.35 -1.73 -9.11
C ASN A 106 -7.15 -2.64 -7.86
N PRO A 107 -8.13 -2.71 -6.94
CA PRO A 107 -8.03 -3.55 -5.74
C PRO A 107 -7.75 -5.05 -6.01
N VAL A 108 -8.10 -5.54 -7.22
CA VAL A 108 -7.80 -6.92 -7.63
C VAL A 108 -6.30 -7.09 -7.85
N LEU A 109 -5.62 -6.14 -8.50
CA LEU A 109 -4.16 -6.17 -8.69
C LEU A 109 -3.40 -6.18 -7.35
N TYR A 110 -3.89 -5.43 -6.36
CA TYR A 110 -3.35 -5.48 -5.00
C TYR A 110 -3.42 -6.91 -4.43
N THR A 111 -4.57 -7.57 -4.56
CA THR A 111 -4.77 -8.93 -4.04
C THR A 111 -3.88 -9.93 -4.77
N VAL A 112 -3.83 -9.84 -6.09
CA VAL A 112 -2.98 -10.71 -6.94
C VAL A 112 -1.51 -10.54 -6.57
N PHE A 113 -1.00 -9.31 -6.51
CA PHE A 113 0.41 -9.06 -6.17
C PHE A 113 0.75 -9.39 -4.72
N LYS A 114 -0.16 -9.14 -3.77
CA LYS A 114 0.04 -9.47 -2.35
C LYS A 114 0.19 -10.98 -2.14
N ASN A 115 -0.53 -11.78 -2.91
CA ASN A 115 -0.51 -13.23 -2.84
C ASN A 115 0.59 -13.87 -3.71
N ALA A 116 1.22 -13.08 -4.58
CA ALA A 116 2.29 -13.54 -5.45
C ALA A 116 3.57 -13.79 -4.65
N GLU A 117 4.29 -14.84 -5.04
CA GLU A 117 5.66 -15.05 -4.62
C GLU A 117 6.60 -14.40 -5.64
N ILE A 118 7.64 -13.74 -5.16
CA ILE A 118 8.57 -12.99 -6.00
C ILE A 118 9.95 -13.54 -5.78
N SER A 119 10.58 -13.96 -6.88
CA SER A 119 11.94 -14.46 -6.87
C SER A 119 12.81 -13.63 -7.81
N PHE A 120 14.10 -13.55 -7.47
CA PHE A 120 15.07 -12.74 -8.17
C PHE A 120 16.16 -13.64 -8.74
N SER A 121 16.48 -13.47 -10.02
CA SER A 121 17.57 -14.18 -10.67
C SER A 121 18.35 -13.21 -11.55
N ASN A 122 19.52 -12.78 -11.08
CA ASN A 122 20.33 -11.73 -11.71
C ASN A 122 19.51 -10.45 -11.96
N GLU A 123 19.23 -10.15 -13.23
CA GLU A 123 18.44 -8.99 -13.68
C GLU A 123 16.98 -9.37 -13.99
N LYS A 124 16.49 -10.50 -13.48
CA LYS A 124 15.12 -10.97 -13.70
C LYS A 124 14.31 -10.95 -12.41
N VAL A 125 13.12 -10.40 -12.50
CA VAL A 125 12.08 -10.46 -11.45
C VAL A 125 11.01 -11.42 -11.93
N VAL A 126 10.88 -12.56 -11.26
CA VAL A 126 9.87 -13.57 -11.58
C VAL A 126 8.73 -13.46 -10.58
N VAL A 127 7.54 -13.10 -11.09
CA VAL A 127 6.30 -12.98 -10.32
C VAL A 127 5.51 -14.28 -10.46
N SER A 128 5.54 -15.11 -9.43
CA SER A 128 4.80 -16.37 -9.34
C SER A 128 3.38 -16.11 -8.82
N LEU A 129 2.41 -16.15 -9.74
CA LEU A 129 0.99 -15.93 -9.48
C LEU A 129 0.27 -17.25 -9.19
N GLU A 130 -0.78 -17.19 -8.39
CA GLU A 130 -1.66 -18.35 -8.18
C GLU A 130 -2.36 -18.75 -9.49
N GLU A 131 -2.33 -20.05 -9.80
CA GLU A 131 -2.98 -20.59 -10.99
C GLU A 131 -4.50 -20.44 -10.87
N GLY A 132 -5.05 -19.52 -11.67
CA GLY A 132 -6.47 -19.16 -11.62
C GLY A 132 -6.81 -17.98 -12.54
N ILE A 133 -8.11 -17.74 -12.72
CA ILE A 133 -8.63 -16.73 -13.66
C ILE A 133 -8.07 -15.34 -13.35
N LEU A 134 -7.98 -14.97 -12.06
CA LEU A 134 -7.46 -13.68 -11.64
C LEU A 134 -5.98 -13.52 -11.98
N GLY A 135 -5.16 -14.56 -11.73
CA GLY A 135 -3.75 -14.56 -12.09
C GLY A 135 -3.56 -14.33 -13.60
N HIS A 136 -4.24 -15.11 -14.44
CA HIS A 136 -4.12 -14.97 -15.90
C HIS A 136 -4.63 -13.61 -16.40
N SER A 137 -5.80 -13.16 -15.94
CA SER A 137 -6.44 -11.94 -16.43
C SER A 137 -5.64 -10.68 -16.11
N TYR A 138 -5.00 -10.64 -14.94
CA TYR A 138 -4.33 -9.44 -14.44
C TYR A 138 -2.79 -9.51 -14.51
N SER A 139 -2.21 -10.67 -14.82
CA SER A 139 -0.75 -10.87 -14.93
C SER A 139 -0.07 -9.83 -15.83
N LYS A 140 -0.60 -9.62 -17.05
CA LYS A 140 -0.03 -8.69 -18.03
C LYS A 140 -0.07 -7.24 -17.52
N GLU A 141 -1.19 -6.83 -16.94
CA GLU A 141 -1.34 -5.49 -16.39
C GLU A 141 -0.41 -5.27 -15.20
N LEU A 142 -0.31 -6.26 -14.31
CA LEU A 142 0.61 -6.22 -13.17
C LEU A 142 2.06 -6.08 -13.63
N CYS A 143 2.50 -6.87 -14.62
CA CYS A 143 3.86 -6.79 -15.17
C CYS A 143 4.17 -5.41 -15.72
N LEU A 144 3.23 -4.82 -16.49
CA LEU A 144 3.41 -3.49 -17.05
C LEU A 144 3.52 -2.41 -15.95
N ILE A 145 2.77 -2.53 -14.86
CA ILE A 145 2.90 -1.59 -13.74
C ILE A 145 4.25 -1.75 -13.05
N LEU A 146 4.66 -2.99 -12.77
CA LEU A 146 5.96 -3.25 -12.15
C LEU A 146 7.11 -2.78 -13.05
N ASP A 147 7.01 -2.95 -14.36
CA ASP A 147 8.02 -2.51 -15.34
C ASP A 147 8.17 -0.99 -15.31
N ARG A 148 7.05 -0.25 -15.30
CA ARG A 148 7.08 1.21 -15.13
C ARG A 148 7.66 1.66 -13.79
N ILE A 149 7.45 0.89 -12.72
CA ILE A 149 7.99 1.25 -11.41
C ILE A 149 9.49 0.95 -11.35
N LEU A 150 9.90 -0.28 -11.66
CA LEU A 150 11.28 -0.72 -11.54
C LEU A 150 12.17 -0.04 -12.60
N ASN A 151 11.76 -0.07 -13.86
CA ASN A 151 12.61 0.38 -14.96
C ASN A 151 12.42 1.87 -15.27
N GLU A 152 11.20 2.35 -15.51
CA GLU A 152 11.00 3.76 -15.90
C GLU A 152 11.16 4.74 -14.73
N ARG A 153 10.63 4.39 -13.55
CA ARG A 153 10.63 5.26 -12.37
C ARG A 153 11.92 5.11 -11.56
N CYS A 154 12.37 3.90 -11.28
CA CYS A 154 13.56 3.66 -10.45
C CYS A 154 14.85 3.50 -11.26
N GLY A 155 14.77 3.43 -12.59
CA GLY A 155 15.96 3.31 -13.45
C GLY A 155 16.66 1.95 -13.36
N LEU A 156 15.97 0.92 -12.86
CA LEU A 156 16.49 -0.45 -12.93
C LEU A 156 16.45 -0.93 -14.39
N SER A 157 17.26 -1.93 -14.72
CA SER A 157 17.24 -2.58 -16.03
C SER A 157 16.96 -4.06 -15.83
N CYS A 158 15.75 -4.38 -15.35
CA CYS A 158 15.36 -5.77 -15.08
C CYS A 158 14.22 -6.25 -15.99
N ALA A 159 14.27 -7.54 -16.35
CA ALA A 159 13.19 -8.20 -17.07
C ALA A 159 12.16 -8.74 -16.07
N ILE A 160 10.87 -8.54 -16.37
CA ILE A 160 9.77 -9.02 -15.55
C ILE A 160 9.09 -10.19 -16.24
N GLU A 161 9.10 -11.33 -15.57
CA GLU A 161 8.50 -12.57 -16.05
C GLU A 161 7.41 -13.03 -15.08
N THR A 162 6.41 -13.75 -15.60
CA THR A 162 5.33 -14.33 -14.77
C THR A 162 5.33 -15.83 -14.89
N ASN A 163 5.23 -16.48 -13.74
CA ASN A 163 4.95 -17.90 -13.63
C ASN A 163 3.60 -18.11 -12.95
N TYR A 164 2.99 -19.27 -13.18
CA TYR A 164 1.76 -19.67 -12.51
C TYR A 164 2.04 -20.90 -11.66
N VAL A 165 1.62 -20.85 -10.40
CA VAL A 165 1.87 -21.90 -9.41
C VAL A 165 0.55 -22.31 -8.81
N GLN A 166 0.30 -23.63 -8.78
CA GLN A 166 -0.82 -24.17 -8.01
C GLN A 166 -0.51 -23.99 -6.53
N ARG A 167 -1.34 -23.22 -5.82
CA ARG A 167 -1.34 -23.35 -4.38
C ARG A 167 -1.85 -24.74 -4.06
N GLU A 168 -1.05 -25.52 -3.34
CA GLU A 168 -1.61 -26.59 -2.52
C GLU A 168 -2.68 -25.92 -1.67
N LYS A 169 -3.94 -26.28 -1.92
CA LYS A 169 -5.03 -25.86 -1.04
C LYS A 169 -4.57 -26.25 0.35
N ALA A 170 -4.47 -25.28 1.26
CA ALA A 170 -4.40 -25.60 2.68
C ALA A 170 -5.47 -26.67 2.90
N GLU A 171 -5.08 -27.83 3.44
CA GLU A 171 -5.98 -28.97 3.59
C GLU A 171 -7.34 -28.44 4.04
N PRO A 172 -8.44 -28.82 3.37
CA PRO A 172 -9.75 -28.32 3.75
C PRO A 172 -9.87 -28.57 5.23
N VAL A 173 -9.87 -27.49 6.01
CA VAL A 173 -10.09 -27.52 7.45
C VAL A 173 -11.48 -28.12 7.56
N ALA A 174 -11.51 -29.44 7.81
CA ALA A 174 -12.70 -30.28 7.63
C ALA A 174 -13.87 -29.57 8.30
N GLU A 175 -15.07 -29.57 7.69
CA GLU A 175 -16.26 -28.92 8.26
C GLU A 175 -16.45 -29.24 9.75
N ASP A 176 -16.09 -30.47 10.14
CA ASP A 176 -15.99 -30.96 11.53
C ASP A 176 -15.21 -30.04 12.49
N SER A 177 -14.13 -29.41 12.03
CA SER A 177 -13.30 -28.52 12.84
C SER A 177 -13.91 -27.13 13.03
N TRP A 178 -14.71 -26.66 12.06
CA TRP A 178 -15.51 -25.44 12.20
C TRP A 178 -16.71 -25.66 13.12
N GLU A 179 -17.35 -26.83 13.04
CA GLU A 179 -18.42 -27.24 13.95
C GLU A 179 -17.90 -27.41 15.38
N LYS A 180 -16.74 -28.07 15.57
CA LYS A 180 -16.09 -28.18 16.88
C LYS A 180 -15.77 -26.81 17.46
N LYS A 181 -15.14 -25.92 16.69
CA LYS A 181 -14.84 -24.54 17.14
C LYS A 181 -16.11 -23.75 17.48
N ARG A 182 -17.18 -23.89 16.69
CA ARG A 182 -18.48 -23.24 16.97
C ARG A 182 -19.11 -23.75 18.27
N LYS A 183 -19.05 -25.06 18.50
CA LYS A 183 -19.56 -25.69 19.72
C LYS A 183 -18.76 -25.24 20.94
N GLU A 184 -17.44 -25.18 20.83
CA GLU A 184 -16.54 -24.69 21.89
C GLU A 184 -16.81 -23.21 22.24
N VAL A 185 -17.04 -22.36 21.24
CA VAL A 185 -17.41 -20.95 21.45
C VAL A 185 -18.78 -20.83 22.12
N ARG A 186 -19.76 -21.63 21.71
CA ARG A 186 -21.11 -21.64 22.32
C ARG A 186 -21.06 -22.10 23.77
N ASP A 187 -20.37 -23.20 24.07
CA ASP A 187 -20.23 -23.72 25.44
C ASP A 187 -19.51 -22.72 26.36
N ARG A 188 -18.53 -21.97 25.83
CA ARG A 188 -17.83 -20.92 26.57
C ARG A 188 -18.73 -19.71 26.85
N GLN A 189 -19.57 -19.32 25.89
CA GLN A 189 -20.56 -18.25 26.08
C GLN A 189 -21.63 -18.65 27.10
N GLU A 190 -22.09 -19.89 27.09
CA GLU A 190 -23.08 -20.38 28.07
C GLU A 190 -22.51 -20.47 29.48
N ARG A 191 -21.25 -20.91 29.65
CA ARG A 191 -20.58 -20.88 30.96
C ARG A 191 -20.40 -19.46 31.47
N ALA A 192 -19.91 -18.54 30.63
CA ALA A 192 -19.74 -17.15 31.01
C ALA A 192 -21.09 -16.48 31.36
N ALA A 193 -22.17 -16.82 30.66
CA ALA A 193 -23.51 -16.33 30.96
C ALA A 193 -24.03 -16.86 32.31
N LYS A 194 -23.83 -18.15 32.61
CA LYS A 194 -24.20 -18.74 33.91
C LYS A 194 -23.38 -18.15 35.05
N GLU A 195 -22.07 -18.00 34.88
CA GLU A 195 -21.19 -17.38 35.86
C GLU A 195 -21.58 -15.92 36.11
N ALA A 196 -21.95 -15.16 35.07
CA ALA A 196 -22.46 -13.80 35.22
C ALA A 196 -23.82 -13.73 35.94
N GLN A 197 -24.69 -14.73 35.74
CA GLN A 197 -26.00 -14.82 36.38
C GLN A 197 -25.89 -15.19 37.87
N GLU A 198 -25.00 -16.13 38.21
CA GLU A 198 -24.69 -16.51 39.60
C GLU A 198 -23.98 -15.38 40.36
N SER A 199 -23.12 -14.60 39.68
CA SER A 199 -22.48 -13.41 40.26
C SER A 199 -23.51 -12.32 40.59
N ALA A 200 -24.51 -12.10 39.71
CA ALA A 200 -25.57 -11.12 39.92
C ALA A 200 -26.57 -11.53 41.02
N GLU A 201 -26.84 -12.83 41.19
CA GLU A 201 -27.67 -13.36 42.29
C GLU A 201 -26.92 -13.36 43.65
N GLY A 202 -25.60 -13.54 43.64
CA GLY A 202 -24.74 -13.37 44.82
C GLY A 202 -24.71 -11.94 45.35
N GLU A 203 -24.54 -10.94 44.47
CA GLU A 203 -24.53 -9.53 44.89
C GLU A 203 -25.90 -9.03 45.37
N SER A 204 -27.00 -9.54 44.82
CA SER A 204 -28.36 -9.13 45.22
C SER A 204 -28.85 -9.81 46.52
N THR A 205 -28.24 -10.91 46.95
CA THR A 205 -28.49 -11.51 48.27
C THR A 205 -27.64 -10.88 49.38
N GLU A 206 -26.46 -10.36 49.07
CA GLU A 206 -25.60 -9.67 50.05
C GLU A 206 -26.04 -8.21 50.32
N ALA A 207 -26.63 -7.53 49.33
CA ALA A 207 -27.23 -6.20 49.51
C ALA A 207 -28.48 -6.20 50.42
N LYS A 208 -29.17 -7.34 50.59
CA LYS A 208 -30.39 -7.47 51.42
C LYS A 208 -30.13 -7.81 52.88
N ARG A 209 -28.88 -8.05 53.29
CA ARG A 209 -28.48 -8.41 54.66
C ARG A 209 -27.86 -7.26 55.46
N LYS A 210 -27.78 -6.05 54.88
CA LYS A 210 -27.14 -4.88 55.50
C LYS A 210 -28.08 -3.70 55.81
N ASP A 211 -29.39 -3.88 55.66
CA ASP A 211 -30.44 -2.97 56.15
C ASP A 211 -31.20 -3.58 57.34
#